data_AF-A0A183LAY9-F1
#
_entry.id   AF-A0A183LAY9-F1
#
_cell.length_a   1.000
_cell.length_b   1.000
_cell.length_c   1.000
_cell.angle_alpha   90.00
_cell.angle_beta   90.00
_cell.angle_gamma   90.00
#
_symmetry.space_group_name_H-M   'P 1'
#
loop_
_entity.id
_entity.type
_entity.pdbx_description
1 polymer ?
#
loop_
_entity_poly.entity_id
_entity_poly.type
_entity_poly.pdbx_seq_one_letter_code
_entity_poly.pdbx_strand_id
1 'polypeptide(L)' 'MRQLYDITKILSRNHRKPERPVKSKQGKVFTNIEEQRNRWVEHFKELLNQPALLNPPNTEVTLVTA' A
#
# COMPACT_ATOMS: atom_id res chain seq x y z
N MET A 1 19.97 -21.53 -12.11
CA MET A 1 18.98 -20.69 -12.84
C MET A 1 17.61 -21.34 -12.99
N ARG A 2 17.51 -22.63 -13.32
CA ARG A 2 16.20 -23.30 -13.53
C ARG A 2 15.33 -23.40 -12.27
N GLN A 3 15.93 -23.73 -11.12
CA GLN A 3 15.21 -23.84 -9.84
C GLN A 3 14.51 -22.54 -9.43
N LEU A 4 15.17 -21.40 -9.59
CA LEU A 4 14.58 -20.10 -9.26
C LEU A 4 13.37 -19.81 -10.15
N TYR A 5 13.49 -20.06 -11.47
CA TYR A 5 12.39 -19.91 -12.42
C TYR A 5 11.21 -20.82 -12.08
N ASP A 6 11.46 -22.09 -11.73
CA ASP A 6 10.42 -23.05 -11.38
C ASP A 6 9.70 -22.66 -10.08
N ILE A 7 10.44 -22.17 -9.06
CA ILE A 7 9.88 -21.66 -7.80
C ILE A 7 9.02 -20.41 -8.07
N THR A 8 9.54 -19.42 -8.81
CA THR A 8 8.79 -18.21 -9.15
C THR A 8 7.54 -18.54 -9.96
N LYS A 9 7.58 -19.54 -10.85
CA LYS A 9 6.42 -19.99 -11.62
C LYS A 9 5.34 -20.65 -10.74
N ILE A 10 5.74 -21.44 -9.73
CA ILE A 10 4.81 -22.05 -8.76
C ILE A 10 4.18 -20.98 -7.88
N LEU A 11 4.99 -20.08 -7.32
CA LEU A 11 4.50 -18.96 -6.51
C LEU A 11 3.58 -18.05 -7.35
N SER A 12 3.92 -17.87 -8.63
CA SER A 12 3.13 -17.07 -9.56
C SER A 12 1.83 -17.73 -10.04
N ARG A 13 1.67 -19.02 -9.82
CA ARG A 13 0.39 -19.68 -10.10
C ARG A 13 -0.61 -19.47 -8.96
N ASN A 14 -0.13 -19.08 -7.78
CA ASN A 14 -0.92 -18.97 -6.55
C ASN A 14 -1.51 -17.59 -6.29
N HIS A 15 -1.22 -16.57 -7.12
CA HIS A 15 -1.98 -15.32 -7.07
C HIS A 15 -3.37 -15.52 -7.68
N ARG A 16 -4.26 -16.11 -6.88
CA ARG A 16 -5.69 -15.85 -7.03
C ARG A 16 -5.91 -14.34 -6.93
N LYS A 17 -6.85 -13.86 -7.73
CA LYS A 17 -7.38 -12.48 -7.68
C LYS A 17 -7.45 -12.01 -6.22
N PRO A 18 -7.09 -10.75 -5.92
CA PRO A 18 -7.29 -10.22 -4.58
C PRO A 18 -8.75 -10.46 -4.21
N GLU A 19 -8.98 -11.32 -3.23
CA GLU A 19 -10.31 -11.73 -2.74
C GLU A 19 -11.11 -10.53 -2.20
N ARG A 20 -10.41 -9.43 -1.94
CA ARG A 20 -10.97 -8.17 -1.50
C ARG A 20 -10.98 -7.16 -2.65
N PRO A 21 -12.16 -6.77 -3.14
CA PRO A 21 -12.30 -5.56 -3.91
C PRO A 21 -11.75 -4.40 -3.08
N VAL A 22 -10.99 -3.51 -3.72
CA VAL A 22 -10.58 -2.26 -3.06
C VAL A 22 -11.86 -1.51 -2.73
N LYS A 23 -12.08 -1.25 -1.43
CA LYS A 23 -13.24 -0.49 -0.98
C LYS A 23 -12.91 1.00 -1.05
N SER A 24 -13.91 1.79 -1.40
CA SER A 24 -13.82 3.24 -1.29
C SER A 24 -13.77 3.67 0.18
N LYS A 25 -13.42 4.94 0.45
CA LYS A 25 -13.44 5.52 1.82
C LYS A 25 -14.89 5.49 2.36
N GLN A 26 -15.89 5.46 1.47
CA GLN A 26 -17.32 5.31 1.73
C GLN A 26 -17.81 3.85 1.71
N GLY A 27 -16.93 2.86 1.68
CA GLY A 27 -17.30 1.44 1.74
C GLY A 27 -17.90 0.85 0.46
N LYS A 28 -18.01 1.64 -0.62
CA LYS A 28 -18.48 1.17 -1.93
C LYS A 28 -17.41 0.32 -2.60
N VAL A 29 -17.79 -0.84 -3.11
CA VAL A 29 -16.91 -1.68 -3.94
C VAL A 29 -16.71 -0.99 -5.28
N PHE A 30 -15.45 -0.75 -5.68
CA PHE A 30 -15.16 -0.25 -7.03
C PHE A 30 -15.39 -1.38 -8.04
N THR A 31 -16.42 -1.23 -8.86
CA THR A 31 -16.74 -2.17 -9.95
C THR A 31 -16.06 -1.79 -11.26
N ASN A 32 -15.62 -0.54 -11.41
CA ASN A 32 -14.92 -0.04 -12.60
C ASN A 32 -13.39 0.04 -12.34
N ILE A 33 -12.62 -0.62 -13.21
CA ILE A 33 -11.15 -0.66 -13.17
C ILE A 33 -10.55 0.76 -13.28
N GLU A 34 -11.19 1.66 -14.03
CA GLU A 34 -10.73 3.05 -14.17
C GLU A 34 -10.84 3.83 -12.87
N GLU A 35 -11.95 3.69 -12.13
CA GLU A 35 -12.12 4.33 -10.82
C GLU A 35 -11.09 3.83 -9.81
N GLN A 36 -10.81 2.52 -9.83
CA GLN A 36 -9.79 1.94 -8.97
C GLN A 36 -8.39 2.48 -9.31
N ARG A 37 -8.05 2.61 -10.60
CA ARG A 37 -6.78 3.19 -11.06
C ARG A 37 -6.65 4.66 -10.67
N ASN A 38 -7.68 5.47 -10.91
CA ASN A 38 -7.67 6.90 -10.57
C ASN A 38 -7.46 7.10 -9.06
N ARG A 39 -8.07 6.25 -8.22
CA ARG A 39 -7.84 6.31 -6.78
C ARG A 39 -6.42 5.92 -6.37
N TRP A 40 -5.82 4.92 -7.01
CA TRP A 40 -4.40 4.59 -6.78
C TRP A 40 -3.52 5.78 -7.14
N VAL A 41 -3.77 6.42 -8.28
CA VAL A 41 -3.03 7.62 -8.71
C VAL A 41 -3.13 8.73 -7.68
N GLU A 42 -4.34 9.05 -7.19
CA GLU A 42 -4.52 10.11 -6.18
C GLU A 42 -3.87 9.73 -4.83
N HIS A 43 -4.00 8.49 -4.36
CA HIS A 43 -3.37 8.06 -3.11
C HIS A 43 -1.83 8.09 -3.21
N PHE A 44 -1.26 7.69 -4.34
CA PHE A 44 0.19 7.76 -4.54
C PHE A 44 0.65 9.20 -4.71
N LYS A 45 -0.12 10.07 -5.37
CA LYS A 45 0.18 11.51 -5.41
C LYS A 45 0.15 12.10 -4.01
N GLU A 46 -0.87 11.83 -3.19
CA GLU A 46 -0.95 12.33 -1.82
C GLU A 46 0.25 11.84 -1.01
N LEU A 47 0.60 10.54 -1.08
CA LEU A 47 1.73 9.96 -0.36
C LEU A 47 3.09 10.51 -0.80
N LEU A 48 3.32 10.64 -2.12
CA LEU A 48 4.61 11.04 -2.68
C LEU A 48 4.81 12.55 -2.67
N ASN A 49 3.72 13.32 -2.74
CA ASN A 49 3.76 14.78 -2.62
C ASN A 49 3.49 15.24 -1.19
N GLN A 50 3.26 14.33 -0.24
CA GLN A 50 3.24 14.67 1.18
C GLN A 50 4.64 15.18 1.52
N PRO A 51 4.81 16.48 1.82
CA PRO A 51 6.10 16.94 2.35
C PRO A 51 6.40 16.08 3.57
N ALA A 52 7.64 15.57 3.66
CA ALA A 52 8.10 14.76 4.78
C ALA A 52 7.51 15.36 6.05
N LEU A 53 6.76 14.56 6.83
CA LEU A 53 6.06 15.01 8.04
C LEU A 53 6.99 15.97 8.79
N LEU A 54 6.75 17.28 8.59
CA LEU A 54 7.65 18.34 9.06
C LEU A 54 7.63 18.43 10.59
N ASN A 55 6.71 17.67 11.18
CA ASN A 55 6.73 17.30 12.56
C ASN A 55 7.44 15.94 12.63
N PRO A 56 8.75 15.89 12.96
CA PRO A 56 9.25 14.69 13.61
C PRO A 56 8.25 14.33 14.73
N PRO A 57 7.91 13.04 14.95
CA PRO A 57 7.20 12.66 16.15
C PRO A 57 7.95 13.30 17.31
N ASN A 58 7.28 14.12 18.11
CA ASN A 58 7.87 14.72 19.31
C ASN A 58 8.27 13.56 20.23
N THR A 59 9.46 13.01 20.03
CA THR A 59 10.12 12.12 20.97
C THR A 59 10.79 13.00 22.00
N GLU A 60 9.99 13.69 22.80
CA GLU A 60 10.38 14.16 24.13
C GLU A 60 10.60 12.90 24.98
N VAL A 61 11.78 12.31 24.80
CA VAL A 61 12.35 11.33 25.70
C VAL A 61 12.75 12.12 26.94
N THR A 62 11.77 12.37 27.81
CA THR A 62 11.99 12.80 29.20
C THR A 62 12.58 11.60 29.95
N LEU A 63 13.87 11.32 29.75
CA LEU A 63 14.61 10.50 30.70
C LEU A 63 14.92 11.40 31.89
N VAL A 64 14.03 11.29 32.87
CA VAL A 64 14.16 11.81 34.22
C VAL A 64 15.52 11.39 34.79
N THR A 65 16.36 12.37 35.09
CA THR A 65 17.57 12.20 35.91
C THR A 65 17.15 11.80 37.32
N ALA A 66 17.62 10.65 37.79
CA ALA A 66 17.58 10.23 39.19
C ALA A 66 18.95 9.66 39.55
#